data_AF-A0A1A8VAW1-F1
#
_entry.id   AF-A0A1A8VAW1-F1
#
_cell.length_a   1.000
_cell.length_b   1.000
_cell.length_c   1.000
_cell.angle_alpha   90.00
_cell.angle_beta   90.00
_cell.angle_gamma   90.00
#
_symmetry.space_group_name_H-M   'P 1'
#
loop_
_entity.id
_entity.type
_entity.pdbx_description
1 polymer ?
#
loop_
_entity_poly.entity_id
_entity_poly.type
_entity_poly.pdbx_seq_one_letter_code
_entity_poly.pdbx_strand_id
1 'polypeptide(L)'
;MKGSYVTAQSKQALVQTSGPVVPRELPMPDSIIQCVTEADRRLLKLLKLTFLCPAEAGIVLVEKIEKGHCSDGETEKIMTWILQNGNILFSQNQSLKRRCQELRFIKVNGELRKTSGCLDPRVKSFKQIFDSDFFPPPVYTETAQMLESLTDLGLLNKESDLEPGHLLRATTLVEKLQVNSKSDAVNKAQVLLKMLDANDLLSKFSNEQLHHLKMVKWVPCAQPGANNKQTSNDLKEMCFYTPDEIRHTQYDAIVGHVMPLMGNLGDKVSYKLGFKRPPSPEKVIENLSVLKLKARKMHDPDTNMDFKIKLHSIYRHMQENLSSFGKLMDKEPCWLWAHNHFVSPKDLVLNYPANLDLSSYIAKAPMEFLPFKKLLQTFGLRTSLTNEDIVRILHSIQLNVDERKPPVASSDEVKVSIEILNWLWREKQEVNDDIPVPVILKNGHFTLTPRSQALLCDVGINKLTELQFSQEELYILHEEIPIATAEFLQIRFLSNYILAPELVGIEQCGQSEPITLRIKNILKEYDEEGDIFKELIQNAEDAGADACKFLVDFRVHRGPPESLIDP
;
A
#
# COMPACT_ATOMS: atom_id res chain seq x y z
N MET A 1 10.91 87.64 -36.69
CA MET A 1 10.07 86.45 -36.48
C MET A 1 10.10 85.62 -37.75
N LYS A 2 10.78 84.46 -37.74
CA LYS A 2 10.66 83.45 -38.81
C LYS A 2 9.82 82.32 -38.22
N GLY A 3 8.53 82.32 -38.56
CA GLY A 3 7.58 81.29 -38.17
C GLY A 3 6.37 81.37 -39.09
N SER A 4 5.80 80.22 -39.45
CA SER A 4 4.55 80.17 -40.18
C SER A 4 3.43 80.72 -39.29
N TYR A 5 2.62 81.64 -39.83
CA TYR A 5 1.44 82.14 -39.13
C TYR A 5 0.38 81.04 -39.15
N VAL A 6 -0.09 80.63 -37.97
CA VAL A 6 -1.13 79.60 -37.80
C VAL A 6 -2.37 80.28 -37.20
N THR A 7 -3.55 79.91 -37.66
CA THR A 7 -4.83 80.43 -37.17
C THR A 7 -4.96 80.17 -35.66
N ALA A 8 -5.20 81.22 -34.85
CA ALA A 8 -5.29 81.08 -33.39
C ALA A 8 -6.40 80.11 -32.92
N GLN A 9 -7.45 79.94 -33.73
CA GLN A 9 -8.60 79.08 -33.44
C GLN A 9 -8.28 77.57 -33.51
N SER A 10 -7.18 77.16 -34.14
CA SER A 10 -6.75 75.76 -34.17
C SER A 10 -5.89 75.36 -32.96
N LYS A 11 -5.61 76.31 -32.06
CA LYS A 11 -4.78 76.10 -30.87
C LYS A 11 -5.63 75.97 -29.60
N GLN A 12 -5.10 75.26 -28.62
CA GLN A 12 -5.72 75.09 -27.28
C GLN A 12 -4.84 75.74 -26.22
N ALA A 13 -5.40 76.10 -25.07
CA ALA A 13 -4.71 76.81 -24.00
C ALA A 13 -4.72 76.02 -22.69
N LEU A 14 -3.55 75.60 -22.19
CA LEU A 14 -3.43 74.87 -20.93
C LEU A 14 -3.47 75.83 -19.73
N VAL A 15 -4.50 75.71 -18.89
CA VAL A 15 -4.67 76.54 -17.69
C VAL A 15 -3.82 75.97 -16.54
N GLN A 16 -2.79 76.71 -16.11
CA GLN A 16 -1.93 76.30 -14.98
C GLN A 16 -2.41 76.82 -13.62
N THR A 17 -3.47 77.64 -13.57
CA THR A 17 -3.94 78.31 -12.35
C THR A 17 -4.93 77.47 -11.51
N SER A 18 -5.31 76.28 -11.96
CA SER A 18 -6.32 75.44 -11.31
C SER A 18 -5.91 73.97 -11.36
N GLY A 19 -5.38 73.44 -10.26
CA GLY A 19 -4.94 72.05 -10.13
C GLY A 19 -3.42 71.87 -10.20
N PRO A 20 -2.93 70.63 -10.42
CA PRO A 20 -1.50 70.35 -10.44
C PRO A 20 -0.82 71.03 -11.63
N VAL A 21 0.31 71.68 -11.37
CA VAL A 21 1.10 72.34 -12.41
C VAL A 21 1.66 71.28 -13.36
N VAL A 22 1.43 71.45 -14.66
CA VAL A 22 2.01 70.59 -15.70
C VAL A 22 3.46 71.05 -15.95
N PRO A 23 4.48 70.19 -15.71
CA PRO A 23 5.87 70.54 -15.89
C PRO A 23 6.18 70.95 -17.33
N ARG A 24 7.02 71.98 -17.50
CA ARG A 24 7.41 72.50 -18.83
C ARG A 24 8.25 71.53 -19.64
N GLU A 25 8.87 70.55 -18.97
CA GLU A 25 9.70 69.52 -19.58
C GLU A 25 8.88 68.40 -20.25
N LEU A 26 7.58 68.33 -20.00
CA LEU A 26 6.73 67.35 -20.65
C LEU A 26 6.54 67.72 -22.12
N PRO A 27 6.56 66.75 -23.05
CA PRO A 27 6.58 67.01 -24.49
C PRO A 27 5.18 67.39 -25.00
N MET A 28 4.67 68.54 -24.56
CA MET A 28 3.40 69.09 -25.01
C MET A 28 3.48 69.52 -26.49
N PRO A 29 2.45 69.26 -27.32
CA PRO A 29 2.40 69.75 -28.70
C PRO A 29 2.47 71.28 -28.81
N ASP A 30 3.13 71.79 -29.85
CA ASP A 30 3.21 73.24 -30.17
C ASP A 30 1.85 73.91 -30.48
N SER A 31 0.82 73.09 -30.67
CA SER A 31 -0.58 73.52 -30.78
C SER A 31 -1.20 73.92 -29.44
N ILE A 32 -0.55 73.62 -28.31
CA ILE A 32 -1.01 73.93 -26.96
C ILE A 32 -0.19 75.07 -26.36
N ILE A 33 -0.86 76.20 -26.10
CA ILE A 33 -0.28 77.42 -25.53
C ILE A 33 -0.40 77.37 -24.00
N GLN A 34 0.63 77.78 -23.27
CA GLN A 34 0.55 77.88 -21.80
C GLN A 34 -0.22 79.14 -21.38
N CYS A 35 -1.21 78.97 -20.50
CA CYS A 35 -1.93 80.05 -19.85
C CYS A 35 -1.49 80.10 -18.38
N VAL A 36 -0.49 80.93 -18.08
CA VAL A 36 0.18 80.98 -16.77
C VAL A 36 -0.41 82.09 -15.89
N THR A 37 -0.77 83.22 -16.48
CA THR A 37 -1.27 84.40 -15.78
C THR A 37 -2.74 84.69 -16.11
N GLU A 38 -3.40 85.49 -15.26
CA GLU A 38 -4.76 85.98 -15.53
C GLU A 38 -4.79 86.92 -16.76
N ALA A 39 -3.68 87.60 -17.07
CA ALA A 39 -3.53 88.37 -18.29
C ALA A 39 -3.55 87.47 -19.54
N ASP A 40 -2.83 86.34 -19.50
CA ASP A 40 -2.86 85.33 -20.56
C ASP A 40 -4.28 84.79 -20.75
N ARG A 41 -4.96 84.48 -19.64
CA ARG A 41 -6.33 83.96 -19.67
C ARG A 41 -7.30 84.92 -20.35
N ARG A 42 -7.22 86.21 -20.03
CA ARG A 42 -8.05 87.25 -20.67
C ARG A 42 -7.79 87.36 -22.16
N LEU A 43 -6.51 87.38 -22.56
CA LEU A 43 -6.11 87.45 -23.97
C LEU A 43 -6.56 86.22 -24.77
N LEU A 44 -6.30 85.01 -24.26
CA LEU A 44 -6.65 83.75 -24.94
C LEU A 44 -8.16 83.56 -25.03
N LYS A 45 -8.93 84.08 -24.06
CA LYS A 45 -10.39 84.11 -24.10
C LYS A 45 -10.92 85.05 -25.19
N LEU A 46 -10.29 86.23 -25.39
CA LEU A 46 -10.63 87.14 -26.48
C LEU A 46 -10.37 86.51 -27.86
N LEU A 47 -9.32 85.69 -27.96
CA LEU A 47 -8.97 84.93 -29.16
C LEU A 47 -9.85 83.67 -29.38
N LYS A 48 -10.81 83.40 -28.46
CA LYS A 48 -11.74 82.26 -28.50
C LYS A 48 -11.06 80.88 -28.51
N LEU A 49 -9.92 80.74 -27.83
CA LEU A 49 -9.28 79.42 -27.68
C LEU A 49 -10.05 78.53 -26.70
N THR A 50 -9.96 77.22 -26.92
CA THR A 50 -10.43 76.22 -25.95
C THR A 50 -9.41 76.07 -24.82
N PHE A 51 -9.88 76.07 -23.58
CA PHE A 51 -9.02 75.91 -22.41
C PHE A 51 -8.99 74.43 -21.99
N LEU A 52 -7.78 73.92 -21.75
CA LEU A 52 -7.52 72.58 -21.25
C LEU A 52 -7.19 72.66 -19.76
N CYS A 53 -7.85 71.85 -18.95
CA CYS A 53 -7.42 71.60 -17.58
C CYS A 53 -6.24 70.61 -17.54
N PRO A 54 -5.53 70.49 -16.40
CA PRO A 54 -4.40 69.56 -16.27
C PRO A 54 -4.75 68.10 -16.62
N ALA A 55 -5.96 67.64 -16.29
CA ALA A 55 -6.39 66.28 -16.63
C ALA A 55 -6.59 66.08 -18.15
N GLU A 56 -7.08 67.09 -18.86
CA GLU A 56 -7.19 67.05 -20.33
C GLU A 56 -5.82 67.13 -21.01
N ALA A 57 -4.87 67.89 -20.43
CA ALA A 57 -3.47 67.84 -20.87
C ALA A 57 -2.86 66.45 -20.69
N GLY A 58 -3.17 65.77 -19.59
CA GLY A 58 -2.80 64.37 -19.37
C GLY A 58 -3.30 63.44 -20.48
N ILE A 59 -4.52 63.64 -20.99
CA ILE A 59 -5.05 62.85 -22.12
C ILE A 59 -4.22 63.04 -23.37
N VAL A 60 -3.87 64.30 -23.69
CA VAL A 60 -3.04 64.61 -24.86
C VAL A 60 -1.66 63.95 -24.75
N LEU A 61 -1.06 63.99 -23.56
CA LEU A 61 0.23 63.35 -23.30
C LEU A 61 0.15 61.81 -23.42
N VAL A 62 -0.86 61.19 -22.83
CA VAL A 62 -1.09 59.73 -22.95
C VAL A 62 -1.33 59.32 -24.40
N GLU A 63 -2.07 60.13 -25.17
CA GLU A 63 -2.28 59.88 -26.60
C GLU A 63 -0.98 59.90 -27.41
N LYS A 64 -0.01 60.72 -27.02
CA LYS A 64 1.32 60.70 -27.64
C LYS A 64 2.07 59.39 -27.36
N ILE A 65 1.97 58.88 -26.13
CA ILE A 65 2.56 57.58 -25.75
C ILE A 65 1.89 56.47 -26.57
N GLU A 66 0.55 56.45 -26.64
CA GLU A 66 -0.19 55.43 -27.39
C GLU A 66 0.14 55.42 -28.89
N LYS A 67 0.40 56.60 -29.48
CA LYS A 67 0.79 56.73 -30.89
C LYS A 67 2.28 56.44 -31.14
N GLY A 68 3.07 56.14 -30.12
CA GLY A 68 4.51 55.89 -30.24
C GLY A 68 5.34 57.13 -30.55
N HIS A 69 4.83 58.33 -30.23
CA HIS A 69 5.53 59.60 -30.46
C HIS A 69 6.35 60.08 -29.25
N CYS A 70 6.58 59.21 -28.26
CA CYS A 70 7.37 59.49 -27.07
C CYS A 70 8.51 58.47 -26.95
N SER A 71 9.70 58.96 -26.61
CA SER A 71 10.80 58.10 -26.15
C SER A 71 10.50 57.47 -24.79
N ASP A 72 11.29 56.47 -24.40
CA ASP A 72 11.17 55.82 -23.08
C ASP A 72 11.30 56.84 -21.93
N GLY A 73 12.28 57.76 -22.02
CA GLY A 73 12.48 58.79 -21.00
C GLY A 73 11.36 59.83 -20.94
N GLU A 74 10.74 60.17 -22.07
CA GLU A 74 9.57 61.05 -22.10
C GLU A 74 8.33 60.35 -21.50
N THR A 75 8.13 59.07 -21.82
CA THR A 75 7.04 58.25 -21.27
C THR A 75 7.16 58.17 -19.76
N GLU A 76 8.37 57.93 -19.25
CA GLU A 76 8.66 57.91 -17.82
C GLU A 76 8.29 59.24 -17.16
N LYS A 77 8.79 60.38 -17.67
CA LYS A 77 8.46 61.70 -17.11
C LYS A 77 6.96 61.99 -17.10
N ILE A 78 6.26 61.68 -18.19
CA ILE A 78 4.81 61.85 -18.30
C ILE A 78 4.11 61.02 -17.23
N MET A 79 4.42 59.73 -17.16
CA MET A 79 3.73 58.82 -16.25
C MET A 79 4.06 59.10 -14.79
N THR A 80 5.30 59.47 -14.47
CA THR A 80 5.69 59.91 -13.12
C THR A 80 4.87 61.12 -12.67
N TRP A 81 4.70 62.13 -13.54
CA TRP A 81 3.84 63.27 -13.21
C TRP A 81 2.36 62.88 -13.03
N ILE A 82 1.83 62.03 -13.91
CA ILE A 82 0.45 61.54 -13.83
C ILE A 82 0.24 60.77 -12.51
N LEU A 83 1.13 59.83 -12.19
CA LEU A 83 1.04 59.00 -10.99
C LEU A 83 1.21 59.82 -9.70
N GLN A 84 2.11 60.81 -9.70
CA GLN A 84 2.29 61.70 -8.55
C GLN A 84 1.03 62.53 -8.24
N ASN A 85 0.19 62.80 -9.24
CA ASN A 85 -1.00 63.65 -9.13
C ASN A 85 -2.32 62.90 -9.42
N GLY A 86 -2.29 61.57 -9.43
CA GLY A 86 -3.38 60.73 -9.92
C GLY A 86 -4.68 60.90 -9.13
N ASN A 87 -4.60 61.13 -7.82
CA ASN A 87 -5.74 61.41 -6.96
C ASN A 87 -6.61 62.59 -7.45
N ILE A 88 -5.98 63.62 -8.04
CA ILE A 88 -6.65 64.80 -8.60
C ILE A 88 -6.99 64.56 -10.07
N LEU A 89 -6.03 64.07 -10.86
CA LEU A 89 -6.19 63.93 -12.31
C LEU A 89 -7.26 62.90 -12.67
N PHE A 90 -7.29 61.75 -12.00
CA PHE A 90 -8.25 60.69 -12.28
C PHE A 90 -9.64 61.02 -11.75
N SER A 91 -9.76 61.78 -10.65
CA SER A 91 -11.06 62.25 -10.17
C SER A 91 -11.68 63.28 -11.12
N GLN A 92 -10.85 64.14 -11.70
CA GLN A 92 -11.29 65.15 -12.68
C GLN A 92 -11.64 64.55 -14.04
N ASN A 93 -10.98 63.45 -14.46
CA ASN A 93 -11.22 62.85 -15.76
C ASN A 93 -11.11 61.32 -15.76
N GLN A 94 -12.26 60.64 -15.81
CA GLN A 94 -12.35 59.17 -15.87
C GLN A 94 -11.86 58.58 -17.20
N SER A 95 -11.84 59.37 -18.28
CA SER A 95 -11.27 58.92 -19.57
C SER A 95 -9.75 58.78 -19.46
N LEU A 96 -9.08 59.74 -18.81
CA LEU A 96 -7.65 59.65 -18.53
C LEU A 96 -7.32 58.39 -17.72
N LYS A 97 -8.08 58.14 -16.63
CA LYS A 97 -7.91 56.93 -15.80
C LYS A 97 -8.00 55.65 -16.65
N ARG A 98 -9.04 55.49 -17.46
CA ARG A 98 -9.23 54.31 -18.33
C ARG A 98 -8.10 54.15 -19.35
N ARG A 99 -7.65 55.23 -19.99
CA ARG A 99 -6.51 55.16 -20.92
C ARG A 99 -5.23 54.74 -20.21
N CYS A 100 -4.94 55.30 -19.03
CA CYS A 100 -3.79 54.89 -18.22
C CYS A 100 -3.86 53.44 -17.72
N GLN A 101 -5.06 52.90 -17.46
CA GLN A 101 -5.24 51.48 -17.09
C GLN A 101 -4.89 50.53 -18.23
N GLU A 102 -5.25 50.90 -19.46
CA GLU A 102 -4.99 50.09 -20.65
C GLU A 102 -3.58 50.28 -21.22
N LEU A 103 -2.91 51.37 -20.84
CA LEU A 103 -1.59 51.74 -21.33
C LEU A 103 -0.50 50.77 -20.83
N ARG A 104 0.35 50.32 -21.76
CA ARG A 104 1.55 49.53 -21.45
C ARG A 104 2.76 50.46 -21.31
N PHE A 105 2.95 51.06 -20.13
CA PHE A 105 4.04 52.01 -19.88
C PHE A 105 5.09 51.50 -18.88
N ILE A 106 4.79 50.44 -18.14
CA ILE A 106 5.69 49.90 -17.13
C ILE A 106 6.67 48.95 -17.81
N LYS A 107 7.94 49.35 -17.92
CA LYS A 107 8.98 48.55 -18.56
C LYS A 107 9.68 47.67 -17.52
N VAL A 108 9.59 46.35 -17.68
CA VAL A 108 10.25 45.38 -16.79
C VAL A 108 10.94 44.32 -17.65
N ASN A 109 12.25 44.12 -17.46
CA ASN A 109 13.10 43.28 -18.31
C ASN A 109 12.98 43.56 -19.82
N GLY A 110 12.82 44.83 -20.18
CA GLY A 110 12.69 45.24 -21.58
C GLY A 110 11.28 45.10 -22.16
N GLU A 111 10.35 44.44 -21.47
CA GLU A 111 8.95 44.30 -21.90
C GLU A 111 8.05 45.36 -21.26
N LEU A 112 7.17 45.97 -22.06
CA LEU A 112 6.15 46.90 -21.58
C LEU A 112 4.92 46.14 -21.05
N ARG A 113 4.48 46.45 -19.84
CA ARG A 113 3.33 45.86 -19.17
C ARG A 113 2.30 46.92 -18.77
N LYS A 114 1.06 46.48 -18.65
CA LYS A 114 -0.01 47.25 -17.99
C LYS A 114 0.19 47.19 -16.48
N THR A 115 -0.40 48.13 -15.77
CA THR A 115 -0.38 48.15 -14.30
C THR A 115 -0.96 46.89 -13.67
N SER A 116 -2.01 46.31 -14.27
CA SER A 116 -2.63 45.05 -13.85
C SER A 116 -1.76 43.80 -14.02
N GLY A 117 -0.65 43.91 -14.75
CA GLY A 117 0.36 42.84 -14.87
C GLY A 117 1.48 42.94 -13.85
N CYS A 118 1.40 43.88 -12.89
CA CYS A 118 2.42 44.14 -11.88
C CYS A 118 1.84 43.93 -10.47
N LEU A 119 2.74 43.57 -9.55
CA LEU A 119 2.43 43.33 -8.14
C LEU A 119 2.78 44.54 -7.28
N ASP A 120 2.00 44.77 -6.23
CA ASP A 120 2.25 45.84 -5.28
C ASP A 120 3.43 45.51 -4.35
N PRO A 121 4.52 46.30 -4.35
CA PRO A 121 5.68 46.05 -3.49
C PRO A 121 5.38 46.29 -2.00
N ARG A 122 4.24 46.86 -1.61
CA ARG A 122 3.85 47.01 -0.20
C ARG A 122 3.38 45.69 0.41
N VAL A 123 2.97 44.73 -0.42
CA VAL A 123 2.49 43.42 0.03
C VAL A 123 3.68 42.52 0.35
N LYS A 124 3.83 42.16 1.63
CA LYS A 124 4.99 41.39 2.13
C LYS A 124 5.12 40.01 1.48
N SER A 125 4.01 39.29 1.33
CA SER A 125 4.00 37.95 0.71
C SER A 125 4.44 38.00 -0.76
N PHE A 126 4.03 39.02 -1.53
CA PHE A 126 4.50 39.19 -2.90
C PHE A 126 6.01 39.38 -2.95
N LYS A 127 6.57 40.25 -2.11
CA LYS A 127 8.03 40.45 -2.02
C LYS A 127 8.81 39.20 -1.63
N GLN A 128 8.21 38.31 -0.84
CA GLN A 128 8.84 37.05 -0.45
C GLN A 128 8.77 36.00 -1.58
N ILE A 129 7.76 36.06 -2.45
CA ILE A 129 7.51 35.07 -3.50
C ILE A 129 8.11 35.45 -4.85
N PHE A 130 8.02 36.71 -5.23
CA PHE A 130 8.35 37.17 -6.57
C PHE A 130 9.62 38.00 -6.57
N ASP A 131 10.36 37.93 -7.67
CA ASP A 131 11.58 38.72 -7.86
C ASP A 131 11.23 40.13 -8.35
N SER A 132 12.24 41.02 -8.48
CA SER A 132 12.05 42.42 -8.90
C SER A 132 11.21 42.60 -10.16
N ASP A 133 11.23 41.60 -11.04
CA ASP A 133 10.67 41.64 -12.39
C ASP A 133 9.14 41.51 -12.44
N PHE A 134 8.50 41.42 -11.27
CA PHE A 134 7.06 41.43 -11.11
C PHE A 134 6.54 42.76 -10.55
N PHE A 135 7.43 43.65 -10.12
CA PHE A 135 7.07 44.92 -9.48
C PHE A 135 7.31 46.09 -10.44
N PRO A 136 6.58 47.21 -10.27
CA PRO A 136 6.89 48.44 -11.01
C PRO A 136 8.32 48.93 -10.69
N PRO A 137 9.03 49.54 -11.65
CA PRO A 137 10.33 50.15 -11.43
C PRO A 137 10.32 51.22 -10.32
N PRO A 138 11.47 51.44 -9.64
CA PRO A 138 11.57 52.39 -8.53
C PRO A 138 11.01 53.79 -8.83
N VAL A 139 11.22 54.30 -10.05
CA VAL A 139 10.74 55.62 -10.53
C VAL A 139 9.23 55.81 -10.37
N TYR A 140 8.43 54.74 -10.46
CA TYR A 140 6.98 54.80 -10.30
C TYR A 140 6.51 54.47 -8.88
N THR A 141 7.44 54.27 -7.94
CA THR A 141 7.14 53.81 -6.58
C THR A 141 7.81 54.66 -5.50
N GLU A 142 8.37 55.81 -5.86
CA GLU A 142 9.12 56.68 -4.95
C GLU A 142 8.25 57.30 -3.86
N THR A 143 6.98 57.59 -4.17
CA THR A 143 6.04 58.22 -3.23
C THR A 143 4.82 57.34 -2.96
N ALA A 144 4.21 57.54 -1.79
CA ALA A 144 2.96 56.86 -1.43
C ALA A 144 1.83 57.18 -2.42
N GLN A 145 1.78 58.42 -2.92
CA GLN A 145 0.80 58.86 -3.90
C GLN A 145 0.94 58.13 -5.23
N MET A 146 2.16 57.86 -5.70
CA MET A 146 2.36 57.08 -6.92
C MET A 146 1.83 55.64 -6.76
N LEU A 147 2.08 55.00 -5.62
CA LEU A 147 1.58 53.65 -5.33
C LEU A 147 0.05 53.61 -5.19
N GLU A 148 -0.56 54.63 -4.58
CA GLU A 148 -2.02 54.79 -4.57
C GLU A 148 -2.58 54.96 -5.97
N SER A 149 -1.99 55.83 -6.79
CA SER A 149 -2.37 56.00 -8.19
C SER A 149 -2.22 54.72 -9.00
N LEU A 150 -1.13 53.96 -8.83
CA LEU A 150 -0.95 52.66 -9.48
C LEU A 150 -2.00 51.65 -9.02
N THR A 151 -2.35 51.64 -7.74
CA THR A 151 -3.45 50.82 -7.21
C THR A 151 -4.77 51.17 -7.89
N ASP A 152 -5.05 52.45 -8.05
CA ASP A 152 -6.22 52.97 -8.77
C ASP A 152 -6.24 52.57 -10.26
N LEU A 153 -5.06 52.37 -10.85
CA LEU A 153 -4.88 51.88 -12.22
C LEU A 153 -4.86 50.34 -12.33
N GLY A 154 -5.06 49.62 -11.22
CA GLY A 154 -5.20 48.15 -11.20
C GLY A 154 -3.97 47.38 -10.77
N LEU A 155 -3.00 48.00 -10.07
CA LEU A 155 -1.87 47.29 -9.46
C LEU A 155 -2.38 46.23 -8.49
N LEU A 156 -1.93 44.98 -8.67
CA LEU A 156 -2.41 43.87 -7.85
C LEU A 156 -1.91 44.02 -6.41
N ASN A 157 -2.82 44.25 -5.47
CA ASN A 157 -2.51 44.53 -4.06
C ASN A 157 -3.14 43.54 -3.06
N LYS A 158 -3.90 42.55 -3.55
CA LYS A 158 -4.49 41.48 -2.73
C LYS A 158 -4.05 40.12 -3.26
N GLU A 159 -3.74 39.22 -2.34
CA GLU A 159 -3.34 37.84 -2.67
C GLU A 159 -4.44 37.06 -3.42
N SER A 160 -5.71 37.32 -3.10
CA SER A 160 -6.88 36.75 -3.76
C SER A 160 -6.97 37.06 -5.25
N ASP A 161 -6.32 38.12 -5.72
CA ASP A 161 -6.42 38.61 -7.08
C ASP A 161 -5.31 38.01 -7.98
N LEU A 162 -4.44 37.16 -7.42
CA LEU A 162 -3.44 36.45 -8.20
C LEU A 162 -4.09 35.47 -9.17
N GLU A 163 -3.64 35.56 -10.43
CA GLU A 163 -3.97 34.60 -11.48
C GLU A 163 -3.07 33.35 -11.47
N PRO A 164 -3.55 32.20 -11.99
CA PRO A 164 -2.78 30.94 -12.03
C PRO A 164 -1.39 31.08 -12.65
N GLY A 165 -1.24 31.93 -13.67
CA GLY A 165 0.06 32.20 -14.32
C GLY A 165 1.11 32.77 -13.38
N HIS A 166 0.73 33.60 -12.39
CA HIS A 166 1.66 34.10 -11.39
C HIS A 166 2.14 32.98 -10.47
N LEU A 167 1.21 32.13 -10.03
CA LEU A 167 1.49 31.04 -9.11
C LEU A 167 2.37 29.96 -9.76
N LEU A 168 2.15 29.64 -11.03
CA LEU A 168 3.03 28.75 -11.79
C LEU A 168 4.46 29.31 -11.89
N ARG A 169 4.62 30.60 -12.22
CA ARG A 169 5.93 31.25 -12.22
C ARG A 169 6.58 31.21 -10.84
N ALA A 170 5.82 31.45 -9.77
CA ALA A 170 6.31 31.34 -8.40
C ALA A 170 6.88 29.93 -8.10
N THR A 171 6.20 28.87 -8.54
CA THR A 171 6.72 27.49 -8.37
C THR A 171 8.01 27.25 -9.15
N THR A 172 8.14 27.81 -10.37
CA THR A 172 9.38 27.75 -11.15
C THR A 172 10.52 28.52 -10.47
N LEU A 173 10.21 29.66 -9.83
CA LEU A 173 11.21 30.41 -9.06
C LEU A 173 11.69 29.60 -7.85
N VAL A 174 10.77 28.95 -7.13
CA VAL A 174 11.12 28.03 -6.04
C VAL A 174 12.06 26.93 -6.56
N GLU A 175 11.68 26.25 -7.64
CA GLU A 175 12.46 25.15 -8.23
C GLU A 175 13.88 25.59 -8.62
N LYS A 176 14.01 26.74 -9.29
CA LYS A 176 15.32 27.31 -9.66
C LYS A 176 16.16 27.70 -8.43
N LEU A 177 15.53 28.22 -7.39
CA LEU A 177 16.21 28.70 -6.19
C LEU A 177 16.78 27.56 -5.35
N GLN A 178 16.27 26.34 -5.48
CA GLN A 178 16.75 25.16 -4.73
C GLN A 178 18.24 24.88 -4.91
N VAL A 179 18.78 25.18 -6.10
CA VAL A 179 20.20 24.97 -6.42
C VAL A 179 21.09 25.98 -5.69
N ASN A 180 20.61 27.21 -5.53
CA ASN A 180 21.42 28.34 -5.06
C ASN A 180 21.24 28.59 -3.56
N SER A 181 20.02 28.47 -3.04
CA SER A 181 19.69 28.71 -1.64
C SER A 181 18.49 27.89 -1.20
N LYS A 182 18.76 26.79 -0.50
CA LYS A 182 17.74 25.86 0.00
C LYS A 182 16.82 26.51 1.03
N SER A 183 17.36 27.31 1.96
CA SER A 183 16.57 27.99 3.00
C SER A 183 15.59 29.01 2.41
N ASP A 184 16.02 29.78 1.42
CA ASP A 184 15.17 30.79 0.79
C ASP A 184 14.08 30.15 -0.06
N ALA A 185 14.41 29.04 -0.75
CA ALA A 185 13.43 28.24 -1.47
C ALA A 185 12.35 27.68 -0.53
N VAL A 186 12.74 27.19 0.66
CA VAL A 186 11.78 26.68 1.66
C VAL A 186 10.88 27.81 2.16
N ASN A 187 11.46 28.95 2.53
CA ASN A 187 10.69 30.13 2.97
C ASN A 187 9.70 30.57 1.88
N LYS A 188 10.16 30.70 0.64
CA LYS A 188 9.34 31.09 -0.52
C LYS A 188 8.17 30.12 -0.73
N ALA A 189 8.44 28.81 -0.70
CA ALA A 189 7.42 27.78 -0.88
C ALA A 189 6.41 27.74 0.27
N GLN A 190 6.83 27.94 1.51
CA GLN A 190 5.93 27.99 2.67
C GLN A 190 4.97 29.18 2.59
N VAL A 191 5.45 30.36 2.17
CA VAL A 191 4.60 31.54 1.97
C VAL A 191 3.60 31.28 0.84
N LEU A 192 4.05 30.67 -0.26
CA LEU A 192 3.18 30.28 -1.37
C LEU A 192 2.08 29.29 -0.92
N LEU A 193 2.42 28.25 -0.16
CA LEU A 193 1.45 27.29 0.38
C LEU A 193 0.40 27.96 1.27
N LYS A 194 0.84 28.82 2.19
CA LYS A 194 -0.08 29.58 3.07
C LYS A 194 -1.02 30.47 2.25
N MET A 195 -0.50 31.13 1.21
CA MET A 195 -1.29 31.99 0.34
C MET A 195 -2.33 31.19 -0.47
N LEU A 196 -1.96 30.02 -0.98
CA LEU A 196 -2.90 29.12 -1.68
C LEU A 196 -4.03 28.65 -0.75
N ASP A 197 -3.71 28.32 0.50
CA ASP A 197 -4.66 27.83 1.49
C ASP A 197 -5.62 28.92 2.00
N ALA A 198 -5.10 30.13 2.23
CA ALA A 198 -5.89 31.24 2.75
C ALA A 198 -6.87 31.84 1.71
N ASN A 199 -6.54 31.77 0.41
CA ASN A 199 -7.24 32.55 -0.62
C ASN A 199 -7.98 31.70 -1.68
N ASP A 200 -8.10 30.37 -1.51
CA ASP A 200 -8.77 29.44 -2.44
C ASP A 200 -8.33 29.60 -3.92
N LEU A 201 -7.05 29.94 -4.14
CA LEU A 201 -6.52 30.31 -5.46
C LEU A 201 -6.53 29.16 -6.47
N LEU A 202 -6.50 27.91 -5.97
CA LEU A 202 -6.56 26.71 -6.80
C LEU A 202 -7.92 26.51 -7.48
N SER A 203 -8.96 27.23 -7.05
CA SER A 203 -10.27 27.23 -7.72
C SER A 203 -10.23 27.87 -9.11
N LYS A 204 -9.30 28.81 -9.34
CA LYS A 204 -9.13 29.53 -10.61
C LYS A 204 -8.36 28.75 -11.69
N PHE A 205 -7.72 27.64 -11.33
CA PHE A 205 -6.85 26.89 -12.24
C PHE A 205 -7.66 26.07 -13.25
N SER A 206 -7.22 26.07 -14.51
CA SER A 206 -7.65 25.05 -15.47
C SER A 206 -7.05 23.69 -15.13
N ASN A 207 -7.61 22.61 -15.69
CA ASN A 207 -7.08 21.25 -15.46
C ASN A 207 -5.63 21.11 -15.93
N GLU A 208 -5.26 21.71 -17.06
CA GLU A 208 -3.89 21.71 -17.59
C GLU A 208 -2.91 22.46 -16.68
N GLN A 209 -3.31 23.64 -16.20
CA GLN A 209 -2.49 24.44 -15.28
C GLN A 209 -2.30 23.71 -13.95
N LEU A 210 -3.37 23.09 -13.42
CA LEU A 210 -3.28 22.33 -12.17
C LEU A 210 -2.41 21.08 -12.35
N HIS A 211 -2.49 20.42 -13.51
CA HIS A 211 -1.58 19.31 -13.85
C HIS A 211 -0.13 19.79 -13.88
N HIS A 212 0.16 20.92 -14.53
CA HIS A 212 1.52 21.47 -14.55
C HIS A 212 2.02 21.80 -13.13
N LEU A 213 1.21 22.43 -12.29
CA LEU A 213 1.52 22.70 -10.88
C LEU A 213 1.89 21.43 -10.10
N LYS A 214 1.24 20.30 -10.41
CA LYS A 214 1.48 19.01 -9.77
C LYS A 214 2.75 18.31 -10.23
N MET A 215 3.34 18.71 -11.35
CA MET A 215 4.54 18.09 -11.91
C MET A 215 5.84 18.81 -11.51
N VAL A 216 5.74 20.01 -10.92
CA VAL A 216 6.91 20.79 -10.49
C VAL A 216 7.31 20.41 -9.06
N LYS A 217 8.62 20.29 -8.79
CA LYS A 217 9.13 19.97 -7.44
C LYS A 217 9.25 21.23 -6.61
N TRP A 218 8.15 21.72 -6.04
CA TRP A 218 8.16 22.99 -5.29
C TRP A 218 7.66 22.88 -3.86
N VAL A 219 7.09 21.74 -3.45
CA VAL A 219 6.52 21.58 -2.11
C VAL A 219 7.58 21.04 -1.14
N PRO A 220 7.94 21.77 -0.07
CA PRO A 220 8.90 21.32 0.92
C PRO A 220 8.23 20.36 1.91
N CYS A 221 8.77 19.14 2.03
CA CYS A 221 8.36 18.15 3.03
C CYS A 221 9.59 17.52 3.70
N ALA A 222 9.40 16.97 4.90
CA ALA A 222 10.43 16.15 5.54
C ALA A 222 10.69 14.87 4.71
N GLN A 223 11.93 14.37 4.79
CA GLN A 223 12.25 13.09 4.16
C GLN A 223 11.46 11.94 4.79
N PRO A 224 10.93 10.99 3.98
CA PRO A 224 10.23 9.83 4.51
C PRO A 224 11.10 9.04 5.49
N GLY A 225 10.50 8.57 6.58
CA GLY A 225 11.21 7.75 7.57
C GLY A 225 12.16 8.50 8.51
N ALA A 226 12.34 9.82 8.38
CA ALA A 226 12.94 10.64 9.44
C ALA A 226 12.09 10.50 10.71
N ASN A 227 12.72 10.27 11.87
CA ASN A 227 11.99 10.04 13.11
C ASN A 227 11.06 11.23 13.41
N ASN A 228 9.76 10.97 13.57
CA ASN A 228 8.67 11.93 13.86
C ASN A 228 8.83 12.74 15.18
N LYS A 229 10.03 12.84 15.74
CA LYS A 229 10.37 13.68 16.90
C LYS A 229 10.89 15.07 16.50
N GLN A 230 10.60 15.57 15.30
CA GLN A 230 11.11 16.86 14.88
C GLN A 230 10.18 18.02 15.28
N THR A 231 10.69 18.79 16.23
CA THR A 231 10.37 20.21 16.41
C THR A 231 10.62 20.97 15.10
N SER A 232 9.80 21.98 14.83
CA SER A 232 9.68 22.81 13.63
C SER A 232 10.94 23.50 13.06
N ASN A 233 12.15 23.21 13.54
CA ASN A 233 13.31 24.09 13.35
C ASN A 233 14.48 23.51 12.53
N ASP A 234 14.48 22.24 12.12
CA ASP A 234 15.56 21.70 11.30
C ASP A 234 15.27 21.81 9.80
N LEU A 235 15.36 23.03 9.28
CA LEU A 235 15.31 23.36 7.83
C LEU A 235 16.29 22.53 6.97
N LYS A 236 17.32 21.93 7.59
CA LYS A 236 18.34 21.12 6.91
C LYS A 236 17.77 19.82 6.30
N GLU A 237 16.72 19.26 6.88
CA GLU A 237 16.16 17.95 6.46
C GLU A 237 15.00 18.04 5.45
N MET A 238 14.50 19.23 5.12
CA MET A 238 13.41 19.35 4.15
C MET A 238 13.90 19.05 2.73
N CYS A 239 13.12 18.30 1.96
CA CYS A 239 13.31 18.06 0.53
C CYS A 239 12.12 18.59 -0.26
N PHE A 240 12.33 18.87 -1.54
CA PHE A 240 11.27 19.34 -2.44
C PHE A 240 10.72 18.19 -3.25
N TYR A 241 9.39 18.10 -3.26
CA TYR A 241 8.65 17.07 -3.94
C TYR A 241 7.60 17.68 -4.85
N THR A 242 7.21 16.89 -5.85
CA THR A 242 6.00 17.17 -6.62
C THR A 242 4.76 16.90 -5.74
N PRO A 243 3.65 17.64 -5.92
CA PRO A 243 2.43 17.34 -5.19
C PRO A 243 1.93 15.88 -5.30
N ASP A 244 2.15 15.21 -6.44
CA ASP A 244 1.72 13.83 -6.64
C ASP A 244 2.57 12.80 -5.85
N GLU A 245 3.80 13.15 -5.47
CA GLU A 245 4.65 12.33 -4.59
C GLU A 245 4.25 12.41 -3.11
N ILE A 246 3.42 13.38 -2.72
CA ILE A 246 3.07 13.66 -1.32
C ILE A 246 1.71 13.04 -0.96
N ARG A 247 1.58 12.60 0.29
CA ARG A 247 0.30 12.18 0.86
C ARG A 247 -0.04 12.94 2.14
N HIS A 248 -1.31 12.92 2.50
CA HIS A 248 -1.78 13.52 3.73
C HIS A 248 -1.28 12.70 4.93
N THR A 249 -1.00 13.35 6.06
CA THR A 249 -0.51 12.69 7.30
C THR A 249 -1.43 11.58 7.81
N GLN A 250 -2.70 11.56 7.40
CA GLN A 250 -3.63 10.45 7.66
C GLN A 250 -3.13 9.09 7.13
N TYR A 251 -2.23 9.10 6.14
CA TYR A 251 -1.64 7.89 5.56
C TYR A 251 -0.29 7.53 6.17
N ASP A 252 0.15 8.18 7.27
CA ASP A 252 1.43 7.89 7.94
C ASP A 252 1.59 6.41 8.28
N ALA A 253 0.52 5.80 8.79
CA ALA A 253 0.57 4.40 9.18
C ALA A 253 0.80 3.44 7.99
N ILE A 254 0.46 3.86 6.77
CA ILE A 254 0.44 3.03 5.57
C ILE A 254 1.66 3.29 4.67
N VAL A 255 2.14 4.54 4.59
CA VAL A 255 3.26 4.94 3.71
C VAL A 255 4.29 5.89 4.33
N GLY A 256 4.20 6.18 5.63
CA GLY A 256 5.03 7.21 6.27
C GLY A 256 6.54 6.96 6.27
N HIS A 257 7.00 5.73 5.97
CA HIS A 257 8.43 5.47 5.81
C HIS A 257 8.95 5.67 4.38
N VAL A 258 8.08 5.82 3.39
CA VAL A 258 8.45 5.81 1.96
C VAL A 258 7.86 6.96 1.15
N MET A 259 6.87 7.67 1.68
CA MET A 259 6.28 8.86 1.06
C MET A 259 6.38 10.09 1.98
N PRO A 260 6.64 11.28 1.43
CA PRO A 260 6.58 12.53 2.18
C PRO A 260 5.13 12.84 2.56
N LEU A 261 4.94 13.40 3.77
CA LEU A 261 3.62 13.65 4.33
C LEU A 261 3.38 15.14 4.59
N MET A 262 2.14 15.60 4.36
CA MET A 262 1.71 16.98 4.59
C MET A 262 0.32 17.01 5.25
N GLY A 263 0.18 17.74 6.36
CA GLY A 263 -1.07 17.74 7.15
C GLY A 263 -1.50 19.09 7.71
N ASN A 264 -0.78 20.16 7.37
CA ASN A 264 -1.01 21.52 7.89
C ASN A 264 -1.77 22.44 6.90
N LEU A 265 -2.37 21.87 5.85
CA LEU A 265 -3.16 22.62 4.86
C LEU A 265 -4.64 22.26 5.01
N GLY A 266 -5.51 23.21 4.66
CA GLY A 266 -6.94 22.99 4.57
C GLY A 266 -7.33 21.89 3.59
N ASP A 267 -8.51 21.31 3.82
CA ASP A 267 -9.03 20.18 3.05
C ASP A 267 -9.17 20.50 1.56
N LYS A 268 -9.69 21.68 1.22
CA LYS A 268 -9.88 22.10 -0.18
C LYS A 268 -8.59 22.04 -0.99
N VAL A 269 -7.52 22.64 -0.46
CA VAL A 269 -6.20 22.64 -1.10
C VAL A 269 -5.61 21.24 -1.13
N SER A 270 -5.70 20.50 -0.02
CA SER A 270 -5.20 19.12 0.06
C SER A 270 -5.86 18.18 -0.97
N TYR A 271 -7.16 18.32 -1.21
CA TYR A 271 -7.86 17.57 -2.27
C TYR A 271 -7.42 18.00 -3.67
N LYS A 272 -7.33 19.32 -3.94
CA LYS A 272 -6.93 19.85 -5.25
C LYS A 272 -5.50 19.45 -5.62
N LEU A 273 -4.56 19.55 -4.68
CA LEU A 273 -3.17 19.13 -4.86
C LEU A 273 -3.00 17.60 -4.91
N GLY A 274 -3.95 16.84 -4.34
CA GLY A 274 -3.97 15.39 -4.43
C GLY A 274 -3.44 14.66 -3.20
N PHE A 275 -3.10 15.38 -2.11
CA PHE A 275 -2.53 14.79 -0.89
C PHE A 275 -3.48 13.78 -0.23
N LYS A 276 -4.80 14.00 -0.34
CA LYS A 276 -5.81 13.08 0.21
C LYS A 276 -6.12 11.87 -0.69
N ARG A 277 -5.56 11.79 -1.90
CA ARG A 277 -5.72 10.59 -2.74
C ARG A 277 -5.08 9.38 -2.04
N PRO A 278 -5.62 8.16 -2.22
CA PRO A 278 -5.00 6.98 -1.65
C PRO A 278 -3.55 6.82 -2.17
N PRO A 279 -2.63 6.27 -1.35
CA PRO A 279 -1.29 5.90 -1.82
C PRO A 279 -1.38 4.80 -2.89
N SER A 280 -0.35 4.70 -3.74
CA SER A 280 -0.30 3.61 -4.72
C SER A 280 0.01 2.27 -4.02
N PRO A 281 -0.52 1.15 -4.52
CA PRO A 281 -0.26 -0.18 -3.95
C PRO A 281 1.25 -0.48 -3.82
N GLU A 282 2.05 -0.06 -4.79
CA GLU A 282 3.51 -0.24 -4.79
C GLU A 282 4.16 0.44 -3.58
N LYS A 283 3.73 1.66 -3.25
CA LYS A 283 4.23 2.40 -2.09
C LYS A 283 3.80 1.78 -0.77
N VAL A 284 2.60 1.20 -0.70
CA VAL A 284 2.17 0.46 0.50
C VAL A 284 3.03 -0.78 0.73
N ILE A 285 3.32 -1.54 -0.34
CA ILE A 285 4.20 -2.71 -0.26
C ILE A 285 5.64 -2.31 0.08
N GLU A 286 6.18 -1.26 -0.55
CA GLU A 286 7.50 -0.72 -0.20
C GLU A 286 7.59 -0.35 1.29
N ASN A 287 6.54 0.28 1.84
CA ASN A 287 6.46 0.59 3.27
C ASN A 287 6.44 -0.67 4.15
N LEU A 288 5.70 -1.69 3.73
CA LEU A 288 5.66 -2.98 4.43
C LEU A 288 7.04 -3.67 4.42
N SER A 289 7.77 -3.62 3.32
CA SER A 289 9.15 -4.13 3.24
C SER A 289 10.09 -3.38 4.19
N VAL A 290 9.92 -2.05 4.36
CA VAL A 290 10.66 -1.29 5.38
C VAL A 290 10.28 -1.73 6.79
N LEU A 291 9.00 -1.95 7.09
CA LEU A 291 8.55 -2.46 8.39
C LEU A 291 9.14 -3.85 8.69
N LYS A 292 9.23 -4.72 7.69
CA LYS A 292 9.88 -6.04 7.80
C LYS A 292 11.36 -5.94 8.17
N LEU A 293 12.08 -5.00 7.58
CA LEU A 293 13.48 -4.74 7.94
C LEU A 293 13.61 -4.15 9.35
N LYS A 294 12.68 -3.28 9.77
CA LYS A 294 12.67 -2.71 11.12
C LYS A 294 12.36 -3.76 12.18
N ALA A 295 11.39 -4.64 11.94
CA ALA A 295 11.01 -5.70 12.87
C ALA A 295 12.19 -6.60 13.25
N ARG A 296 13.07 -6.93 12.28
CA ARG A 296 14.30 -7.72 12.53
C ARG A 296 15.29 -7.07 13.50
N LYS A 297 15.21 -5.75 13.68
CA LYS A 297 16.10 -4.98 14.57
C LYS A 297 15.44 -4.66 15.93
N MET A 298 14.14 -4.93 16.08
CA MET A 298 13.43 -4.72 17.33
C MET A 298 13.72 -5.87 18.28
N HIS A 299 13.83 -5.57 19.58
CA HIS A 299 13.96 -6.60 20.61
C HIS A 299 12.69 -7.45 20.70
N ASP A 300 11.54 -6.79 20.65
CA ASP A 300 10.23 -7.44 20.67
C ASP A 300 9.22 -6.60 19.85
N PRO A 301 8.96 -6.99 18.59
CA PRO A 301 7.97 -6.34 17.75
C PRO A 301 6.52 -6.52 18.25
N ASP A 302 6.21 -7.59 18.99
CA ASP A 302 4.84 -7.89 19.42
C ASP A 302 4.37 -6.95 20.53
N THR A 303 5.29 -6.44 21.36
CA THR A 303 4.99 -5.40 22.36
C THR A 303 5.05 -3.96 21.79
N ASN A 304 5.48 -3.77 20.54
CA ASN A 304 5.58 -2.46 19.92
C ASN A 304 4.23 -1.99 19.35
N MET A 305 3.57 -1.09 20.08
CA MET A 305 2.24 -0.56 19.71
C MET A 305 2.22 0.18 18.36
N ASP A 306 3.24 0.98 18.06
CA ASP A 306 3.32 1.73 16.79
C ASP A 306 3.43 0.77 15.59
N PHE A 307 4.28 -0.26 15.71
CA PHE A 307 4.41 -1.31 14.71
C PHE A 307 3.08 -2.02 14.45
N LYS A 308 2.37 -2.42 15.52
CA LYS A 308 1.06 -3.08 15.41
C LYS A 308 0.00 -2.17 14.78
N ILE A 309 -0.07 -0.90 15.18
CA ILE A 309 -1.01 0.07 14.57
C ILE A 309 -0.75 0.24 13.06
N LYS A 310 0.53 0.31 12.66
CA LYS A 310 0.93 0.40 11.25
C LYS A 310 0.49 -0.84 10.48
N LEU A 311 0.75 -2.05 11.00
CA LEU A 311 0.30 -3.29 10.38
C LEU A 311 -1.23 -3.35 10.20
N HIS A 312 -1.99 -3.03 11.25
CA HIS A 312 -3.46 -3.00 11.15
C HIS A 312 -3.96 -2.01 10.09
N SER A 313 -3.33 -0.84 10.02
CA SER A 313 -3.70 0.20 9.05
C SER A 313 -3.40 -0.25 7.61
N ILE A 314 -2.26 -0.91 7.41
CA ILE A 314 -1.86 -1.47 6.12
C ILE A 314 -2.83 -2.59 5.70
N TYR A 315 -3.07 -3.58 6.57
CA TYR A 315 -3.96 -4.70 6.25
C TYR A 315 -5.41 -4.27 6.02
N ARG A 316 -5.89 -3.28 6.79
CA ARG A 316 -7.19 -2.64 6.54
C ARG A 316 -7.23 -2.03 5.14
N HIS A 317 -6.25 -1.21 4.81
CA HIS A 317 -6.18 -0.53 3.51
C HIS A 317 -6.09 -1.51 2.34
N MET A 318 -5.30 -2.57 2.47
CA MET A 318 -5.18 -3.64 1.47
C MET A 318 -6.51 -4.39 1.31
N GLN A 319 -7.22 -4.69 2.40
CA GLN A 319 -8.53 -5.35 2.35
C GLN A 319 -9.60 -4.48 1.67
N GLU A 320 -9.55 -3.16 1.86
CA GLU A 320 -10.47 -2.23 1.20
C GLU A 320 -10.19 -2.10 -0.30
N ASN A 321 -8.98 -2.45 -0.77
CA ASN A 321 -8.50 -2.23 -2.13
C ASN A 321 -7.95 -3.52 -2.80
N LEU A 322 -8.50 -4.69 -2.52
CA LEU A 322 -7.94 -6.01 -2.92
C LEU A 322 -7.52 -6.12 -4.38
N SER A 323 -8.33 -5.60 -5.31
CA SER A 323 -8.09 -5.71 -6.75
C SER A 323 -6.79 -5.05 -7.20
N SER A 324 -6.30 -4.03 -6.48
CA SER A 324 -5.08 -3.32 -6.84
C SER A 324 -3.79 -4.00 -6.35
N PHE A 325 -3.90 -4.98 -5.43
CA PHE A 325 -2.73 -5.64 -4.83
C PHE A 325 -2.38 -6.99 -5.46
N GLY A 326 -3.27 -7.60 -6.26
CA GLY A 326 -3.15 -8.96 -6.81
C GLY A 326 -1.73 -9.36 -7.25
N LYS A 327 -1.22 -8.73 -8.31
CA LYS A 327 0.10 -9.04 -8.91
C LYS A 327 1.30 -8.65 -8.04
N LEU A 328 1.11 -7.74 -7.08
CA LEU A 328 2.20 -7.27 -6.22
C LEU A 328 2.46 -8.27 -5.09
N MET A 329 1.41 -8.91 -4.57
CA MET A 329 1.54 -9.89 -3.50
C MET A 329 2.27 -11.17 -3.95
N ASP A 330 2.25 -11.49 -5.25
CA ASP A 330 3.04 -12.60 -5.79
C ASP A 330 4.55 -12.35 -5.67
N LYS A 331 4.98 -11.07 -5.70
CA LYS A 331 6.40 -10.68 -5.54
C LYS A 331 6.84 -10.59 -4.09
N GLU A 332 5.91 -10.36 -3.17
CA GLU A 332 6.14 -10.27 -1.72
C GLU A 332 5.23 -11.25 -0.98
N PRO A 333 5.52 -12.57 -1.07
CA PRO A 333 4.64 -13.60 -0.51
C PRO A 333 4.62 -13.59 1.02
N CYS A 334 5.72 -13.20 1.68
CA CYS A 334 5.85 -13.20 3.13
C CYS A 334 5.58 -11.80 3.70
N TRP A 335 4.29 -11.46 3.83
CA TRP A 335 3.81 -10.12 4.19
C TRP A 335 2.92 -10.11 5.45
N LEU A 336 2.44 -11.27 5.91
CA LEU A 336 1.60 -11.40 7.09
C LEU A 336 2.46 -11.55 8.34
N TRP A 337 2.24 -10.72 9.35
CA TRP A 337 2.89 -10.87 10.65
C TRP A 337 2.25 -12.02 11.44
N ALA A 338 3.03 -13.04 11.77
CA ALA A 338 2.60 -14.15 12.63
C ALA A 338 3.80 -14.74 13.38
N HIS A 339 3.60 -15.14 14.64
CA HIS A 339 4.62 -15.82 15.46
C HIS A 339 5.98 -15.11 15.46
N ASN A 340 5.99 -13.79 15.68
CA ASN A 340 7.18 -12.95 15.71
C ASN A 340 7.99 -12.86 14.39
N HIS A 341 7.39 -13.17 13.25
CA HIS A 341 8.02 -12.96 11.94
C HIS A 341 6.99 -12.74 10.82
N PHE A 342 7.47 -12.40 9.63
CA PHE A 342 6.62 -12.27 8.44
C PHE A 342 6.57 -13.59 7.67
N VAL A 343 5.36 -14.14 7.49
CA VAL A 343 5.07 -15.40 6.81
C VAL A 343 4.16 -15.21 5.61
N SER A 344 4.08 -16.22 4.77
CA SER A 344 3.05 -16.29 3.73
C SER A 344 1.72 -16.75 4.33
N PRO A 345 0.58 -16.12 3.98
CA PRO A 345 -0.73 -16.63 4.37
C PRO A 345 -0.98 -18.08 3.92
N LYS A 346 -0.30 -18.54 2.86
CA LYS A 346 -0.40 -19.93 2.34
C LYS A 346 0.17 -20.96 3.33
N ASP A 347 1.09 -20.54 4.18
CA ASP A 347 1.76 -21.39 5.17
C ASP A 347 0.95 -21.50 6.47
N LEU A 348 -0.19 -20.80 6.55
CA LEU A 348 -1.06 -20.78 7.71
C LEU A 348 -2.43 -21.40 7.40
N VAL A 349 -3.15 -21.73 8.46
CA VAL A 349 -4.56 -22.15 8.39
C VAL A 349 -5.42 -21.31 9.33
N LEU A 350 -6.69 -21.12 8.99
CA LEU A 350 -7.62 -20.43 9.87
C LEU A 350 -8.03 -21.31 11.06
N ASN A 351 -8.42 -22.56 10.80
CA ASN A 351 -8.86 -23.52 11.80
C ASN A 351 -8.24 -24.89 11.57
N TYR A 352 -8.03 -25.64 12.65
CA TYR A 352 -7.75 -27.07 12.54
C TYR A 352 -9.08 -27.84 12.44
N PRO A 353 -9.05 -29.06 11.89
CA PRO A 353 -10.17 -29.98 12.00
C PRO A 353 -10.59 -30.17 13.47
N ALA A 354 -11.86 -30.51 13.70
CA ALA A 354 -12.34 -30.75 15.04
C ALA A 354 -11.55 -31.89 15.71
N ASN A 355 -11.13 -31.68 16.96
CA ASN A 355 -10.40 -32.66 17.77
C ASN A 355 -9.07 -33.13 17.16
N LEU A 356 -8.39 -32.28 16.39
CA LEU A 356 -7.04 -32.53 15.88
C LEU A 356 -6.18 -31.28 16.07
N ASP A 357 -5.10 -31.39 16.85
CA ASP A 357 -4.12 -30.31 16.99
C ASP A 357 -2.94 -30.54 16.04
N LEU A 358 -2.64 -29.54 15.22
CA LEU A 358 -1.54 -29.58 14.25
C LEU A 358 -0.56 -28.40 14.45
N SER A 359 -0.59 -27.79 15.64
CA SER A 359 0.21 -26.61 15.98
C SER A 359 1.72 -26.80 15.80
N SER A 360 2.23 -28.02 15.94
CA SER A 360 3.64 -28.36 15.71
C SER A 360 4.07 -28.36 14.23
N TYR A 361 3.12 -28.45 13.29
CA TYR A 361 3.42 -28.59 11.85
C TYR A 361 2.89 -27.44 11.00
N ILE A 362 1.73 -26.89 11.36
CA ILE A 362 1.13 -25.78 10.64
C ILE A 362 0.48 -24.82 11.62
N ALA A 363 0.91 -23.57 11.56
CA ALA A 363 0.45 -22.57 12.50
C ALA A 363 -0.88 -21.93 12.09
N LYS A 364 -1.64 -21.44 13.08
CA LYS A 364 -2.88 -20.71 12.83
C LYS A 364 -2.60 -19.25 12.47
N ALA A 365 -3.48 -18.65 11.66
CA ALA A 365 -3.50 -17.21 11.51
C ALA A 365 -3.71 -16.53 12.89
N PRO A 366 -2.92 -15.50 13.25
CA PRO A 366 -3.09 -14.80 14.52
C PRO A 366 -4.49 -14.22 14.65
N MET A 367 -5.12 -14.43 15.81
CA MET A 367 -6.48 -13.95 16.11
C MET A 367 -6.62 -12.43 15.89
N GLU A 368 -5.55 -11.69 16.18
CA GLU A 368 -5.43 -10.24 15.99
C GLU A 368 -5.76 -9.76 14.56
N PHE A 369 -5.38 -10.54 13.54
CA PHE A 369 -5.55 -10.16 12.14
C PHE A 369 -6.78 -10.78 11.46
N LEU A 370 -7.60 -11.53 12.19
CA LEU A 370 -8.85 -12.11 11.67
C LEU A 370 -9.89 -11.10 11.16
N PRO A 371 -9.97 -9.84 11.65
CA PRO A 371 -10.79 -8.81 11.00
C PRO A 371 -10.45 -8.60 9.51
N PHE A 372 -9.26 -9.02 9.08
CA PHE A 372 -8.79 -8.96 7.69
C PHE A 372 -8.95 -10.29 6.94
N LYS A 373 -9.86 -11.18 7.38
CA LYS A 373 -10.07 -12.52 6.80
C LYS A 373 -10.24 -12.51 5.28
N LYS A 374 -10.96 -11.53 4.71
CA LYS A 374 -11.18 -11.46 3.25
C LYS A 374 -9.85 -11.26 2.50
N LEU A 375 -8.99 -10.38 3.02
CA LEU A 375 -7.63 -10.20 2.50
C LEU A 375 -6.82 -11.49 2.61
N LEU A 376 -6.80 -12.10 3.80
CA LEU A 376 -6.01 -13.29 4.06
C LEU A 376 -6.40 -14.45 3.12
N GLN A 377 -7.71 -14.70 2.96
CA GLN A 377 -8.22 -15.76 2.09
C GLN A 377 -7.96 -15.48 0.61
N THR A 378 -8.10 -14.23 0.17
CA THR A 378 -7.82 -13.83 -1.22
C THR A 378 -6.38 -14.13 -1.60
N PHE A 379 -5.45 -14.00 -0.66
CA PHE A 379 -4.02 -14.24 -0.86
C PHE A 379 -3.54 -15.60 -0.33
N GLY A 380 -4.45 -16.57 -0.18
CA GLY A 380 -4.10 -17.98 -0.03
C GLY A 380 -4.19 -18.56 1.39
N LEU A 381 -4.75 -17.84 2.37
CA LEU A 381 -5.06 -18.44 3.67
C LEU A 381 -6.16 -19.49 3.53
N ARG A 382 -5.84 -20.74 3.87
CA ARG A 382 -6.78 -21.85 3.88
C ARG A 382 -7.71 -21.78 5.09
N THR A 383 -9.00 -22.08 4.89
CA THR A 383 -9.98 -22.12 5.99
C THR A 383 -9.81 -23.32 6.91
N SER A 384 -9.49 -24.47 6.31
CA SER A 384 -9.19 -25.73 6.95
C SER A 384 -8.23 -26.48 6.02
N LEU A 385 -7.52 -27.46 6.55
CA LEU A 385 -6.74 -28.40 5.76
C LEU A 385 -7.68 -29.39 5.08
N THR A 386 -7.29 -29.84 3.88
CA THR A 386 -7.92 -30.99 3.23
C THR A 386 -7.34 -32.29 3.78
N ASN A 387 -7.98 -33.42 3.48
CA ASN A 387 -7.47 -34.73 3.89
C ASN A 387 -6.07 -35.00 3.31
N GLU A 388 -5.84 -34.62 2.06
CA GLU A 388 -4.55 -34.77 1.38
C GLU A 388 -3.47 -33.91 2.05
N ASP A 389 -3.81 -32.72 2.54
CA ASP A 389 -2.88 -31.88 3.30
C ASP A 389 -2.49 -32.54 4.63
N ILE A 390 -3.44 -33.15 5.34
CA ILE A 390 -3.21 -33.84 6.62
C ILE A 390 -2.37 -35.10 6.42
N VAL A 391 -2.68 -35.91 5.40
CA VAL A 391 -1.88 -37.10 5.03
C VAL A 391 -0.46 -36.67 4.62
N ARG A 392 -0.30 -35.54 3.93
CA ARG A 392 1.03 -35.01 3.59
C ARG A 392 1.85 -34.62 4.83
N ILE A 393 1.21 -34.19 5.91
CA ILE A 393 1.90 -33.96 7.20
C ILE A 393 2.47 -35.29 7.72
N LEU A 394 1.70 -36.38 7.71
CA LEU A 394 2.21 -37.71 8.11
C LEU A 394 3.45 -38.13 7.30
N HIS A 395 3.41 -37.99 5.97
CA HIS A 395 4.56 -38.28 5.12
C HIS A 395 5.75 -37.35 5.40
N SER A 396 5.51 -36.08 5.72
CA SER A 396 6.57 -35.16 6.12
C SER A 396 7.21 -35.56 7.45
N ILE A 397 6.43 -36.09 8.40
CA ILE A 397 6.95 -36.63 9.66
C ILE A 397 7.87 -37.81 9.39
N GLN A 398 7.40 -38.78 8.61
CA GLN A 398 8.21 -39.95 8.23
C GLN A 398 9.53 -39.52 7.57
N LEU A 399 9.47 -38.64 6.57
CA LEU A 399 10.67 -38.16 5.88
C LEU A 399 11.66 -37.49 6.83
N ASN A 400 11.18 -36.64 7.76
CA ASN A 400 12.03 -36.00 8.77
C ASN A 400 12.66 -37.00 9.76
N VAL A 401 11.98 -38.13 10.03
CA VAL A 401 12.49 -39.20 10.88
C VAL A 401 13.54 -40.02 10.13
N ASP A 402 13.28 -40.37 8.87
CA ASP A 402 14.17 -41.17 8.01
C ASP A 402 15.50 -40.46 7.72
N GLU A 403 15.52 -39.13 7.68
CA GLU A 403 16.75 -38.33 7.52
C GLU A 403 17.70 -38.44 8.73
N ARG A 404 17.22 -38.91 9.90
CA ARG A 404 18.03 -39.03 11.12
C ARG A 404 18.82 -40.32 11.14
N LYS A 405 19.96 -40.31 11.84
CA LYS A 405 20.80 -41.49 12.09
C LYS A 405 21.01 -41.67 13.59
N PRO A 406 20.32 -42.62 14.27
CA PRO A 406 19.33 -43.57 13.73
C PRO A 406 17.96 -42.93 13.40
N PRO A 407 17.12 -43.57 12.55
CA PRO A 407 15.81 -43.05 12.14
C PRO A 407 14.78 -43.26 13.26
N VAL A 408 14.88 -42.42 14.30
CA VAL A 408 14.05 -42.51 15.50
C VAL A 408 13.12 -41.29 15.59
N ALA A 409 11.84 -41.57 15.75
CA ALA A 409 10.79 -40.59 15.98
C ALA A 409 10.80 -40.12 17.44
N SER A 410 10.55 -38.83 17.65
CA SER A 410 10.35 -38.25 18.97
C SER A 410 8.95 -38.58 19.50
N SER A 411 8.75 -38.44 20.82
CA SER A 411 7.44 -38.68 21.45
C SER A 411 6.34 -37.79 20.87
N ASP A 412 6.65 -36.53 20.52
CA ASP A 412 5.66 -35.60 19.97
C ASP A 412 5.27 -35.97 18.53
N GLU A 413 6.22 -36.44 17.71
CA GLU A 413 5.94 -36.94 16.36
C GLU A 413 5.06 -38.19 16.37
N VAL A 414 5.33 -39.11 17.30
CA VAL A 414 4.51 -40.31 17.50
C VAL A 414 3.10 -39.91 17.92
N LYS A 415 2.95 -39.03 18.92
CA LYS A 415 1.64 -38.55 19.40
C LYS A 415 0.82 -37.91 18.29
N VAL A 416 1.39 -36.95 17.54
CA VAL A 416 0.66 -36.29 16.45
C VAL A 416 0.29 -37.27 15.35
N SER A 417 1.17 -38.23 15.04
CA SER A 417 0.85 -39.28 14.06
C SER A 417 -0.35 -40.12 14.51
N ILE A 418 -0.37 -40.55 15.78
CA ILE A 418 -1.49 -41.31 16.36
C ILE A 418 -2.78 -40.48 16.34
N GLU A 419 -2.71 -39.19 16.71
CA GLU A 419 -3.86 -38.30 16.68
C GLU A 419 -4.44 -38.13 15.27
N ILE A 420 -3.59 -37.98 14.25
CA ILE A 420 -4.00 -37.91 12.85
C ILE A 420 -4.69 -39.22 12.43
N LEU A 421 -4.08 -40.38 12.69
CA LEU A 421 -4.64 -41.68 12.32
C LEU A 421 -6.00 -41.93 13.01
N ASN A 422 -6.10 -41.59 14.28
CA ASN A 422 -7.36 -41.66 15.03
C ASN A 422 -8.41 -40.69 14.49
N TRP A 423 -8.00 -39.48 14.08
CA TRP A 423 -8.90 -38.52 13.46
C TRP A 423 -9.44 -39.04 12.11
N LEU A 424 -8.58 -39.62 11.26
CA LEU A 424 -9.00 -40.24 10.00
C LEU A 424 -10.06 -41.32 10.23
N TRP A 425 -9.87 -42.16 11.26
CA TRP A 425 -10.83 -43.20 11.64
C TRP A 425 -12.15 -42.64 12.20
N ARG A 426 -12.10 -41.65 13.09
CA ARG A 426 -13.29 -41.05 13.71
C ARG A 426 -14.18 -40.36 12.69
N GLU A 427 -13.56 -39.61 11.79
CA GLU A 427 -14.25 -38.85 10.74
C GLU A 427 -14.51 -39.69 9.48
N LYS A 428 -14.12 -40.97 9.46
CA LYS A 428 -14.32 -41.92 8.33
C LYS A 428 -13.79 -41.38 7.00
N GLN A 429 -12.60 -40.79 7.03
CA GLN A 429 -11.96 -40.23 5.83
C GLN A 429 -11.40 -41.34 4.93
N GLU A 430 -11.51 -41.21 3.61
CA GLU A 430 -10.94 -42.20 2.69
C GLU A 430 -9.41 -42.17 2.73
N VAL A 431 -8.79 -43.35 2.90
CA VAL A 431 -7.33 -43.52 2.90
C VAL A 431 -6.98 -44.52 1.79
N ASN A 432 -6.64 -43.98 0.62
CA ASN A 432 -6.30 -44.80 -0.56
C ASN A 432 -4.80 -45.09 -0.67
N ASP A 433 -3.96 -44.30 0.00
CA ASP A 433 -2.50 -44.41 -0.07
C ASP A 433 -1.92 -45.34 1.00
N ASP A 434 -0.68 -45.78 0.79
CA ASP A 434 0.11 -46.54 1.79
C ASP A 434 0.72 -45.56 2.81
N ILE A 435 -0.14 -45.06 3.69
CA ILE A 435 0.22 -43.99 4.63
C ILE A 435 1.19 -44.46 5.72
N PRO A 436 2.02 -43.56 6.29
CA PRO A 436 2.94 -43.90 7.36
C PRO A 436 2.19 -44.13 8.67
N VAL A 437 2.58 -45.17 9.40
CA VAL A 437 2.07 -45.50 10.73
C VAL A 437 3.23 -45.68 11.71
N PRO A 438 3.09 -45.23 12.97
CA PRO A 438 4.13 -45.37 13.96
C PRO A 438 4.27 -46.83 14.41
N VAL A 439 5.51 -47.32 14.45
CA VAL A 439 5.87 -48.70 14.78
C VAL A 439 6.99 -48.74 15.81
N ILE A 440 7.06 -49.84 16.56
CA ILE A 440 8.03 -50.10 17.61
C ILE A 440 9.22 -50.89 17.05
N LEU A 441 10.43 -50.40 17.27
CA LEU A 441 11.67 -51.08 16.94
C LEU A 441 12.10 -52.02 18.07
N LYS A 442 12.96 -53.01 17.76
CA LYS A 442 13.47 -54.00 18.73
C LYS A 442 14.16 -53.39 19.97
N ASN A 443 14.64 -52.15 19.86
CA ASN A 443 15.30 -51.42 20.94
C ASN A 443 14.33 -50.54 21.77
N GLY A 444 13.01 -50.64 21.54
CA GLY A 444 11.98 -49.85 22.22
C GLY A 444 11.83 -48.41 21.71
N HIS A 445 12.59 -48.01 20.69
CA HIS A 445 12.39 -46.73 20.01
C HIS A 445 11.28 -46.83 18.96
N PHE A 446 10.76 -45.68 18.54
CA PHE A 446 9.69 -45.61 17.55
C PHE A 446 10.20 -45.08 16.22
N THR A 447 9.59 -45.53 15.13
CA THR A 447 9.76 -44.96 13.79
C THR A 447 8.43 -44.99 13.04
N LEU A 448 8.36 -44.48 11.81
CA LEU A 448 7.17 -44.53 10.97
C LEU A 448 7.46 -45.38 9.73
N THR A 449 6.63 -46.39 9.48
CA THR A 449 6.72 -47.22 8.26
C THR A 449 5.39 -47.19 7.51
N PRO A 450 5.39 -47.49 6.20
CA PRO A 450 4.13 -47.62 5.46
C PRO A 450 3.20 -48.66 6.11
N ARG A 451 1.89 -48.41 6.10
CA ARG A 451 0.89 -49.30 6.72
C ARG A 451 0.92 -50.73 6.16
N SER A 452 1.35 -50.92 4.92
CA SER A 452 1.53 -52.23 4.28
C SER A 452 2.61 -53.10 4.93
N GLN A 453 3.57 -52.49 5.63
CA GLN A 453 4.70 -53.16 6.30
C GLN A 453 4.47 -53.32 7.81
N ALA A 454 3.51 -52.58 8.37
CA ALA A 454 3.19 -52.62 9.79
C ALA A 454 2.30 -53.82 10.14
N LEU A 455 2.51 -54.37 11.33
CA LEU A 455 1.73 -55.49 11.87
C LEU A 455 1.08 -55.09 13.18
N LEU A 456 -0.22 -55.38 13.33
CA LEU A 456 -0.91 -55.25 14.60
C LEU A 456 -0.61 -56.48 15.47
N CYS A 457 -0.05 -56.27 16.65
CA CYS A 457 0.25 -57.34 17.60
C CYS A 457 -1.00 -57.76 18.38
N ASP A 458 -1.63 -58.85 17.96
CA ASP A 458 -2.77 -59.49 18.61
C ASP A 458 -2.38 -60.68 19.51
N VAL A 459 -1.14 -61.13 19.41
CA VAL A 459 -0.56 -62.18 20.24
C VAL A 459 0.32 -61.49 21.28
N GLY A 460 -0.11 -61.45 22.55
CA GLY A 460 0.51 -60.62 23.60
C GLY A 460 2.06 -60.55 23.54
N ILE A 461 2.60 -59.33 23.66
CA ILE A 461 4.00 -58.94 23.37
C ILE A 461 5.04 -59.88 23.99
N ASN A 462 4.77 -60.48 25.15
CA ASN A 462 5.68 -61.41 25.82
C ASN A 462 5.96 -62.68 24.98
N LYS A 463 5.02 -63.09 24.13
CA LYS A 463 5.16 -64.26 23.23
C LYS A 463 5.99 -63.95 21.97
N LEU A 464 6.16 -62.68 21.61
CA LEU A 464 6.99 -62.25 20.47
C LEU A 464 8.49 -62.43 20.76
N THR A 465 8.92 -62.24 22.00
CA THR A 465 10.32 -62.43 22.43
C THR A 465 10.81 -63.88 22.34
N GLU A 466 9.88 -64.85 22.34
CA GLU A 466 10.18 -66.28 22.21
C GLU A 466 10.31 -66.73 20.74
N LEU A 467 9.77 -65.96 19.80
CA LEU A 467 9.79 -66.25 18.37
C LEU A 467 11.08 -65.70 17.75
N GLN A 468 12.08 -66.56 17.58
CA GLN A 468 13.33 -66.24 16.86
C GLN A 468 13.07 -66.11 15.35
N PHE A 469 12.41 -65.04 14.92
CA PHE A 469 12.26 -64.75 13.49
C PHE A 469 13.62 -64.46 12.83
N SER A 470 13.89 -65.14 11.71
CA SER A 470 15.10 -64.98 10.91
C SER A 470 15.09 -63.68 10.11
N GLN A 471 16.17 -62.90 10.24
CA GLN A 471 16.65 -61.79 9.38
C GLN A 471 15.72 -60.62 9.00
N GLU A 472 14.40 -60.71 9.06
CA GLU A 472 13.50 -59.58 8.76
C GLU A 472 13.16 -58.76 10.03
N GLU A 473 13.21 -57.44 9.92
CA GLU A 473 12.78 -56.53 10.98
C GLU A 473 11.25 -56.44 10.96
N LEU A 474 10.60 -57.06 11.96
CA LEU A 474 9.15 -56.94 12.14
C LEU A 474 8.80 -55.55 12.69
N TYR A 475 7.93 -54.84 11.99
CA TYR A 475 7.43 -53.52 12.39
C TYR A 475 6.09 -53.66 13.10
N ILE A 476 6.12 -53.68 14.43
CA ILE A 476 4.90 -53.79 15.24
C ILE A 476 4.26 -52.42 15.41
N LEU A 477 2.96 -52.29 15.13
CA LEU A 477 2.19 -51.06 15.30
C LEU A 477 2.25 -50.55 16.74
N HIS A 478 2.35 -49.22 16.90
CA HIS A 478 2.37 -48.58 18.21
C HIS A 478 1.13 -48.93 19.05
N GLU A 479 1.34 -49.29 20.32
CA GLU A 479 0.31 -49.84 21.21
C GLU A 479 -0.85 -48.87 21.52
N GLU A 480 -0.60 -47.56 21.51
CA GLU A 480 -1.64 -46.54 21.70
C GLU A 480 -2.59 -46.39 20.49
N ILE A 481 -2.31 -47.03 19.35
CA ILE A 481 -3.25 -47.05 18.23
C ILE A 481 -4.37 -48.05 18.54
N PRO A 482 -5.64 -47.62 18.64
CA PRO A 482 -6.75 -48.53 18.88
C PRO A 482 -6.90 -49.58 17.77
N ILE A 483 -7.31 -50.79 18.14
CA ILE A 483 -7.59 -51.88 17.20
C ILE A 483 -8.56 -51.42 16.10
N ALA A 484 -9.60 -50.66 16.46
CA ALA A 484 -10.56 -50.12 15.50
C ALA A 484 -9.94 -49.16 14.46
N THR A 485 -8.90 -48.41 14.84
CA THR A 485 -8.13 -47.57 13.92
C THR A 485 -7.25 -48.44 13.01
N ALA A 486 -6.59 -49.46 13.57
CA ALA A 486 -5.76 -50.38 12.80
C ALA A 486 -6.57 -51.19 11.76
N GLU A 487 -7.75 -51.70 12.15
CA GLU A 487 -8.70 -52.38 11.26
C GLU A 487 -9.20 -51.46 10.16
N PHE A 488 -9.56 -50.22 10.50
CA PHE A 488 -9.98 -49.21 9.54
C PHE A 488 -8.88 -48.91 8.50
N LEU A 489 -7.62 -48.87 8.95
CA LEU A 489 -6.46 -48.72 8.08
C LEU A 489 -6.05 -50.04 7.39
N GLN A 490 -6.78 -51.13 7.59
CA GLN A 490 -6.53 -52.46 7.01
C GLN A 490 -5.11 -52.97 7.33
N ILE A 491 -4.60 -52.66 8.52
CA ILE A 491 -3.30 -53.14 8.99
C ILE A 491 -3.41 -54.64 9.29
N ARG A 492 -2.43 -55.42 8.81
CA ARG A 492 -2.45 -56.88 8.95
C ARG A 492 -2.17 -57.30 10.40
N PHE A 493 -2.92 -58.29 10.88
CA PHE A 493 -2.67 -58.92 12.19
C PHE A 493 -1.42 -59.79 12.15
N LEU A 494 -0.64 -59.77 13.23
CA LEU A 494 0.57 -60.57 13.38
C LEU A 494 0.26 -62.07 13.29
N SER A 495 -0.82 -62.55 13.91
CA SER A 495 -1.27 -63.94 13.79
C SER A 495 -1.45 -64.40 12.33
N ASN A 496 -2.11 -63.58 11.51
CA ASN A 496 -2.31 -63.85 10.08
C ASN A 496 -1.00 -63.83 9.29
N TYR A 497 -0.04 -62.98 9.67
CA TYR A 497 1.28 -62.95 9.05
C TYR A 497 2.08 -64.22 9.36
N ILE A 498 2.07 -64.70 10.62
CA ILE A 498 2.75 -65.92 11.05
C ILE A 498 2.16 -67.17 10.36
N LEU A 499 0.84 -67.19 10.16
CA LEU A 499 0.13 -68.31 9.52
C LEU A 499 0.32 -68.37 8.00
N ALA A 500 0.99 -67.38 7.39
CA ALA A 500 1.25 -67.33 5.95
C ALA A 500 2.68 -67.82 5.63
N PRO A 501 2.89 -69.09 5.24
CA PRO A 501 4.22 -69.70 5.12
C PRO A 501 5.13 -68.99 4.10
N GLU A 502 4.52 -68.45 3.04
CA GLU A 502 5.18 -67.75 1.94
C GLU A 502 5.84 -66.42 2.36
N LEU A 503 5.35 -65.78 3.43
CA LEU A 503 5.77 -64.45 3.88
C LEU A 503 6.82 -64.49 5.01
N VAL A 504 6.97 -65.62 5.70
CA VAL A 504 7.88 -65.79 6.84
C VAL A 504 9.24 -66.37 6.41
N GLY A 505 9.49 -66.49 5.09
CA GLY A 505 10.72 -67.08 4.55
C GLY A 505 10.89 -68.57 4.88
N ILE A 506 9.81 -69.23 5.31
CA ILE A 506 9.81 -70.66 5.57
C ILE A 506 9.59 -71.35 4.21
N GLU A 507 10.67 -71.77 3.55
CA GLU A 507 10.55 -72.83 2.57
C GLU A 507 9.91 -74.04 3.27
N GLN A 508 8.69 -74.42 2.90
CA GLN A 508 8.09 -75.68 3.33
C GLN A 508 8.90 -76.84 2.74
N CYS A 509 10.06 -77.14 3.33
CA CYS A 509 10.83 -78.33 3.03
C CYS A 509 10.22 -79.50 3.81
N GLY A 510 9.26 -80.16 3.17
CA GLY A 510 8.59 -81.37 3.64
C GLY A 510 7.59 -81.86 2.59
N GLN A 511 7.20 -83.13 2.62
CA GLN A 511 6.16 -83.65 1.72
C GLN A 511 4.85 -82.89 1.96
N SER A 512 4.46 -82.04 1.00
CA SER A 512 3.16 -81.37 0.98
C SER A 512 2.08 -82.39 0.63
N GLU A 513 1.18 -82.64 1.58
CA GLU A 513 -0.04 -83.40 1.37
C GLU A 513 -1.24 -82.44 1.33
N PRO A 514 -2.13 -82.50 0.32
CA PRO A 514 -3.36 -81.71 0.30
C PRO A 514 -4.16 -81.91 1.58
N ILE A 515 -4.72 -80.83 2.16
CA ILE A 515 -5.47 -80.89 3.44
C ILE A 515 -6.56 -81.97 3.43
N THR A 516 -7.23 -82.17 2.29
CA THR A 516 -8.25 -83.20 2.10
C THR A 516 -7.68 -84.61 2.15
N LEU A 517 -6.45 -84.81 1.67
CA LEU A 517 -5.74 -86.09 1.72
C LEU A 517 -5.21 -86.36 3.13
N ARG A 518 -4.69 -85.33 3.82
CA ARG A 518 -4.26 -85.41 5.21
C ARG A 518 -5.42 -85.77 6.13
N ILE A 519 -6.55 -85.08 5.99
CA ILE A 519 -7.78 -85.38 6.75
C ILE A 519 -8.25 -86.81 6.43
N LYS A 520 -8.25 -87.21 5.16
CA LYS A 520 -8.60 -88.58 4.77
C LYS A 520 -7.69 -89.64 5.40
N ASN A 521 -6.40 -89.37 5.47
CA ASN A 521 -5.43 -90.31 6.04
C ASN A 521 -5.53 -90.37 7.57
N ILE A 522 -5.70 -89.23 8.24
CA ILE A 522 -6.01 -89.18 9.69
C ILE A 522 -7.29 -89.96 9.96
N LEU A 523 -8.36 -89.75 9.19
CA LEU A 523 -9.63 -90.47 9.35
C LEU A 523 -9.50 -91.97 9.08
N LYS A 524 -8.52 -92.40 8.27
CA LYS A 524 -8.21 -93.82 8.07
C LYS A 524 -7.45 -94.45 9.22
N GLU A 525 -6.75 -93.67 10.04
CA GLU A 525 -6.05 -94.18 11.23
C GLU A 525 -7.01 -94.47 12.38
N TYR A 526 -8.27 -93.99 12.29
CA TYR A 526 -9.37 -94.40 13.14
C TYR A 526 -10.00 -95.68 12.57
N ASP A 527 -9.37 -96.82 12.88
CA ASP A 527 -9.73 -98.13 12.32
C ASP A 527 -11.05 -98.71 12.87
N GLU A 528 -11.57 -98.20 14.00
CA GLU A 528 -12.83 -98.66 14.59
C GLU A 528 -13.96 -97.64 14.38
N GLU A 529 -15.13 -98.10 13.92
CA GLU A 529 -16.32 -97.26 13.64
C GLU A 529 -16.80 -96.41 14.83
N GLY A 530 -16.37 -96.73 16.06
CA GLY A 530 -16.72 -96.02 17.29
C GLY A 530 -15.70 -94.98 17.78
N ASP A 531 -14.48 -94.93 17.25
CA ASP A 531 -13.42 -94.08 17.82
C ASP A 531 -13.64 -92.60 17.54
N ILE A 532 -14.20 -92.27 16.37
CA ILE A 532 -14.56 -90.89 16.02
C ILE A 532 -15.55 -90.31 17.04
N PHE A 533 -16.52 -91.10 17.52
CA PHE A 533 -17.48 -90.63 18.52
C PHE A 533 -16.84 -90.43 19.89
N LYS A 534 -15.91 -91.31 20.28
CA LYS A 534 -15.16 -91.15 21.54
C LYS A 534 -14.32 -89.88 21.52
N GLU A 535 -13.61 -89.64 20.42
CA GLU A 535 -12.81 -88.42 20.24
C GLU A 535 -13.67 -87.15 20.24
N LEU A 536 -14.84 -87.16 19.57
CA LEU A 536 -15.74 -86.00 19.61
C LEU A 536 -16.28 -85.72 21.02
N ILE A 537 -16.52 -86.75 21.82
CA ILE A 537 -16.93 -86.60 23.22
C ILE A 537 -15.76 -86.09 24.06
N GLN A 538 -14.56 -86.65 23.90
CA GLN A 538 -13.37 -86.26 24.65
C GLN A 538 -12.98 -84.80 24.34
N ASN A 539 -13.02 -84.39 23.07
CA ASN A 539 -12.80 -82.99 22.69
C ASN A 539 -13.86 -82.05 23.30
N ALA A 540 -15.11 -82.49 23.40
CA ALA A 540 -16.16 -81.71 24.05
C ALA A 540 -15.93 -81.58 25.57
N GLU A 541 -15.48 -82.66 26.22
CA GLU A 541 -15.11 -82.67 27.63
C GLU A 541 -13.90 -81.78 27.92
N ASP A 542 -12.82 -81.89 27.12
CA ASP A 542 -11.62 -81.08 27.24
C ASP A 542 -11.90 -79.58 27.01
N ALA A 543 -12.88 -79.26 26.15
CA ALA A 543 -13.38 -77.91 25.94
C ALA A 543 -14.31 -77.40 27.05
N GLY A 544 -14.63 -78.23 28.05
CA GLY A 544 -15.46 -77.88 29.21
C GLY A 544 -16.96 -77.90 28.93
N ALA A 545 -17.44 -78.69 27.97
CA ALA A 545 -18.85 -78.75 27.64
C ALA A 545 -19.65 -79.58 28.65
N ASP A 546 -20.74 -79.01 29.19
CA ASP A 546 -21.65 -79.72 30.09
C ASP A 546 -22.58 -80.72 29.37
N ALA A 547 -22.72 -80.60 28.05
CA ALA A 547 -23.54 -81.49 27.23
C ALA A 547 -23.04 -81.57 25.78
N CYS A 548 -22.96 -82.78 25.24
CA CYS A 548 -22.70 -83.05 23.82
C CYS A 548 -23.94 -83.67 23.15
N LYS A 549 -24.40 -83.11 22.03
CA LYS A 549 -25.60 -83.56 21.30
C LYS A 549 -25.24 -83.89 19.85
N PHE A 550 -25.61 -85.08 19.40
CA PHE A 550 -25.38 -85.53 18.03
C PHE A 550 -26.67 -85.45 17.21
N LEU A 551 -26.58 -84.85 16.02
CA LEU A 551 -27.65 -84.87 15.03
C LEU A 551 -27.31 -85.89 13.95
N VAL A 552 -28.15 -86.91 13.78
CA VAL A 552 -27.99 -87.90 12.72
C VAL A 552 -28.68 -87.38 11.47
N ASP A 553 -27.91 -87.20 10.41
CA ASP A 553 -28.42 -86.84 9.09
C ASP A 553 -28.63 -88.10 8.24
N PHE A 554 -29.88 -88.33 7.82
CA PHE A 554 -30.26 -89.47 6.98
C PHE A 554 -30.24 -89.15 5.47
N ARG A 555 -29.80 -87.94 5.07
CA ARG A 555 -29.66 -87.58 3.66
C ARG A 555 -28.57 -88.43 3.00
N VAL A 556 -28.88 -88.98 1.81
CA VAL A 556 -27.93 -89.79 1.03
C VAL A 556 -27.16 -88.88 0.06
N HIS A 557 -25.88 -88.64 0.34
CA HIS A 557 -25.00 -87.86 -0.55
C HIS A 557 -24.58 -88.70 -1.77
N ARG A 558 -25.12 -88.39 -2.95
CA ARG A 558 -24.90 -89.16 -4.20
C ARG A 558 -23.57 -88.86 -4.93
N GLY A 559 -22.62 -88.18 -4.28
CA GLY A 559 -21.28 -87.94 -4.81
C GLY A 559 -20.38 -87.31 -3.74
N PRO A 560 -19.06 -87.57 -3.77
CA PRO A 560 -18.12 -86.93 -2.85
C PRO A 560 -18.03 -85.43 -3.21
N PRO A 561 -18.27 -84.50 -2.28
CA PRO A 561 -18.00 -83.09 -2.54
C PRO A 561 -16.50 -82.88 -2.70
N GLU A 562 -16.07 -82.12 -3.71
CA GLU A 562 -14.66 -81.80 -3.98
C GLU A 562 -14.08 -80.76 -3.01
N SER A 563 -14.91 -80.19 -2.13
CA SER A 563 -14.51 -79.26 -1.08
C SER A 563 -15.16 -79.63 0.25
N LEU A 564 -14.47 -79.33 1.36
CA LEU A 564 -15.10 -79.29 2.68
C LEU A 564 -15.98 -78.03 2.74
N ILE A 565 -17.06 -78.09 3.53
CA ILE A 565 -18.01 -76.98 3.69
C ILE A 565 -17.24 -75.73 4.13
N ASP A 566 -17.24 -74.71 3.28
CA ASP A 566 -16.77 -73.36 3.59
C ASP A 566 -17.94 -72.59 4.26
N PRO A 567 -17.78 -72.02 5.47
CA PRO A 567 -18.76 -71.11 6.07
C PRO A 567 -18.92 -69.78 5.32
#